data_AF-A0A9W6VDM3-F1
#
_entry.id   AF-A0A9W6VDM3-F1
#
_cell.length_a   1.000
_cell.length_b   1.000
_cell.length_c   1.000
_cell.angle_alpha   90.00
_cell.angle_beta   90.00
_cell.angle_gamma   90.00
#
_symmetry.space_group_name_H-M   'P 1'
#
loop_
_entity.id
_entity.type
_entity.pdbx_description
1 polymer ?
#
loop_
_entity_poly.entity_id
_entity_poly.type
_entity_poly.pdbx_seq_one_letter_code
_entity_poly.pdbx_strand_id
1 'polypeptide(L)'
;MTVAVGSLLTTIGTAIVLGYVTPEQIAANSPNLSAQEIDSFLVGYRIVGFVFLTANTVGLLAMRGKTWIFYFVLVLDLVQGIGFLTFDRTSAGLHDLGLIASITTDGGGGVLALVMLGFLVSYRTAWARRRVVTQL
;
A
#
# COMPACT_ATOMS: atom_id res chain seq x y z
N MET A 1 9.92 -0.39 -14.25
CA MET A 1 10.23 -1.51 -13.33
C MET A 1 9.97 -1.13 -11.89
N THR A 2 10.44 0.03 -11.40
CA THR A 2 10.26 0.46 -9.99
C THR A 2 8.83 0.35 -9.49
N VAL A 3 7.84 0.84 -10.24
CA VAL A 3 6.41 0.76 -9.84
C VAL A 3 5.96 -0.69 -9.66
N ALA A 4 6.31 -1.58 -10.60
CA ALA A 4 5.93 -3.00 -10.49
C ALA A 4 6.61 -3.70 -9.31
N VAL A 5 7.88 -3.36 -9.02
CA VAL A 5 8.59 -3.87 -7.83
C VAL A 5 7.96 -3.35 -6.55
N GLY A 6 7.62 -2.06 -6.50
CA GLY A 6 6.88 -1.46 -5.39
C GLY A 6 5.56 -2.16 -5.15
N SER A 7 4.75 -2.35 -6.20
CA SER A 7 3.50 -3.09 -6.14
C SER A 7 3.66 -4.54 -5.67
N LEU A 8 4.77 -5.21 -6.01
CA LEU A 8 5.06 -6.55 -5.49
C LEU A 8 5.32 -6.53 -3.98
N LEU A 9 6.15 -5.58 -3.53
CA LEU A 9 6.48 -5.42 -2.12
C LEU A 9 5.25 -5.05 -1.29
N THR A 10 4.40 -4.15 -1.80
CA THR A 10 3.16 -3.77 -1.13
C THR A 10 2.16 -4.93 -1.13
N THR A 11 2.04 -5.74 -2.19
CA THR A 11 1.21 -6.96 -2.18
C THR A 11 1.66 -7.94 -1.09
N ILE A 12 2.95 -8.27 -1.04
CA ILE A 12 3.49 -9.21 -0.05
C ILE A 12 3.32 -8.65 1.36
N GLY A 13 3.65 -7.38 1.56
CA GLY A 13 3.48 -6.70 2.84
C GLY A 13 2.03 -6.71 3.29
N THR A 14 1.07 -6.34 2.42
CA THR A 14 -0.36 -6.35 2.77
C THR A 14 -0.83 -7.74 3.19
N ALA A 15 -0.37 -8.81 2.50
CA ALA A 15 -0.69 -10.18 2.88
C ALA A 15 -0.14 -10.54 4.28
N ILE A 16 1.08 -10.10 4.60
CA ILE A 16 1.67 -10.29 5.93
C ILE A 16 0.85 -9.54 6.98
N VAL A 17 0.57 -8.24 6.79
CA VAL A 17 -0.17 -7.45 7.78
C VAL A 17 -1.56 -8.04 8.04
N LEU A 18 -2.27 -8.49 7.00
CA LEU A 18 -3.57 -9.15 7.14
C LEU A 18 -3.51 -10.42 8.02
N GLY A 19 -2.40 -11.15 8.00
CA GLY A 19 -2.19 -12.33 8.84
C GLY A 19 -1.77 -12.00 10.29
N TYR A 20 -1.25 -10.79 10.51
CA TYR A 20 -0.72 -10.32 11.80
C TYR A 20 -1.70 -9.45 12.59
N VAL A 21 -2.93 -9.24 12.12
CA VAL A 21 -3.97 -8.54 12.86
C VAL A 21 -5.02 -9.57 13.26
N THR A 22 -4.85 -10.16 14.44
CA THR A 22 -5.75 -11.17 15.01
C THR A 22 -6.57 -10.62 16.18
N PRO A 23 -7.73 -11.22 16.50
CA PRO A 23 -8.54 -10.80 17.64
C PRO A 23 -7.75 -10.81 18.96
N GLU A 24 -6.88 -11.81 19.15
CA GLU A 24 -6.11 -12.00 20.38
C GLU A 24 -5.09 -10.87 20.57
N GLN A 25 -4.44 -10.45 19.49
CA GLN A 25 -3.47 -9.35 19.52
C GLN A 25 -4.15 -8.01 19.78
N ILE A 26 -5.32 -7.77 19.18
CA ILE A 26 -6.11 -6.56 19.45
C ILE A 26 -6.58 -6.55 20.90
N ALA A 27 -7.12 -7.66 21.40
CA ALA A 27 -7.58 -7.78 22.78
C ALA A 27 -6.45 -7.56 23.80
N ALA A 28 -5.24 -8.07 23.51
CA ALA A 28 -4.06 -7.86 24.35
C ALA A 28 -3.63 -6.38 24.44
N ASN A 29 -3.80 -5.62 23.35
CA ASN A 29 -3.38 -4.21 23.28
C ASN A 29 -4.51 -3.21 23.59
N SER A 30 -5.76 -3.68 23.58
CA SER A 30 -6.97 -2.87 23.82
C SER A 30 -7.93 -3.61 24.77
N PRO A 31 -7.58 -3.76 26.05
CA PRO A 31 -8.32 -4.61 27.01
C PRO A 31 -9.74 -4.11 27.32
N ASN A 32 -10.07 -2.87 26.94
CA ASN A 32 -11.38 -2.27 27.16
C ASN A 32 -12.38 -2.57 26.03
N LEU A 33 -11.94 -3.16 24.92
CA LEU A 33 -12.82 -3.52 23.82
C LEU A 33 -13.55 -4.83 24.11
N SER A 34 -14.83 -4.86 23.81
CA SER A 34 -15.61 -6.10 23.79
C SER A 34 -15.25 -6.96 22.57
N ALA A 35 -15.49 -8.27 22.67
CA ALA A 35 -15.29 -9.20 21.54
C ALA A 35 -16.06 -8.76 20.29
N GLN A 36 -17.27 -8.21 20.45
CA GLN A 36 -18.09 -7.72 19.33
C GLN A 36 -17.47 -6.52 18.62
N GLU A 37 -16.85 -5.59 19.36
CA GLU A 37 -16.15 -4.44 18.78
C GLU A 37 -14.92 -4.89 17.99
N ILE A 38 -14.16 -5.85 18.52
CA ILE A 38 -13.00 -6.44 17.86
C ILE A 38 -13.41 -7.15 16.56
N ASP A 39 -14.45 -7.99 16.61
CA ASP A 39 -14.95 -8.69 15.42
C ASP A 39 -15.43 -7.71 14.34
N SER A 40 -16.16 -6.67 14.76
CA SER A 40 -16.67 -5.65 13.84
C SER A 40 -15.52 -4.88 13.18
N PHE A 41 -14.50 -4.51 13.94
CA PHE A 41 -13.27 -3.92 13.41
C PHE A 41 -12.58 -4.85 12.40
N LEU A 42 -12.42 -6.14 12.74
CA LEU A 42 -11.74 -7.11 11.89
C LEU A 42 -12.45 -7.35 10.56
N VAL A 43 -13.79 -7.34 10.54
CA VAL A 43 -14.55 -7.44 9.29
C VAL A 43 -14.21 -6.26 8.38
N GLY A 44 -14.29 -5.03 8.89
CA GLY A 44 -13.95 -3.83 8.13
C GLY A 44 -12.49 -3.83 7.66
N TYR A 45 -11.58 -4.13 8.58
CA TYR A 45 -10.14 -4.23 8.33
C TYR A 45 -9.80 -5.23 7.22
N ARG A 46 -10.39 -6.43 7.26
CA ARG A 46 -10.16 -7.47 6.24
C ARG A 46 -10.71 -7.08 4.88
N ILE A 47 -11.91 -6.50 4.82
CA ILE A 47 -12.49 -6.01 3.56
C ILE A 47 -11.54 -5.00 2.91
N VAL A 48 -11.11 -4.00 3.67
CA VAL A 48 -10.18 -2.98 3.18
C VAL A 48 -8.85 -3.62 2.78
N GLY A 49 -8.28 -4.48 3.61
CA GLY A 49 -7.02 -5.15 3.32
C GLY A 49 -7.06 -6.01 2.05
N PHE A 50 -8.14 -6.74 1.79
CA PHE A 50 -8.31 -7.50 0.54
C PHE A 50 -8.46 -6.61 -0.69
N VAL A 51 -9.11 -5.46 -0.56
CA VAL A 51 -9.16 -4.44 -1.62
C VAL A 51 -7.75 -3.96 -1.96
N PHE A 52 -6.95 -3.59 -0.95
CA PHE A 52 -5.56 -3.18 -1.16
C PHE A 52 -4.69 -4.29 -1.74
N LEU A 53 -4.82 -5.53 -1.26
CA LEU A 53 -4.08 -6.68 -1.76
C LEU A 53 -4.34 -6.91 -3.26
N THR A 54 -5.62 -6.84 -3.65
CA THR A 54 -6.03 -6.97 -5.05
C THR A 54 -5.53 -5.81 -5.89
N ALA A 55 -5.65 -4.57 -5.39
CA ALA A 55 -5.18 -3.38 -6.08
C ALA A 55 -3.66 -3.38 -6.27
N ASN A 56 -2.88 -3.75 -5.26
CA ASN A 56 -1.43 -3.88 -5.37
C ASN A 56 -1.06 -4.94 -6.41
N THR A 57 -1.80 -6.04 -6.49
CA THR A 57 -1.61 -7.08 -7.52
C THR A 57 -1.87 -6.53 -8.93
N VAL A 58 -2.89 -5.70 -9.13
CA VAL A 58 -3.12 -4.99 -10.40
C VAL A 58 -1.92 -4.08 -10.74
N GLY A 59 -1.27 -3.48 -9.76
CA GLY A 59 -0.07 -2.66 -9.93
C GLY A 59 1.11 -3.38 -10.57
N LEU A 60 1.21 -4.71 -10.46
CA LEU A 60 2.21 -5.52 -11.18
C LEU A 60 2.11 -5.37 -12.70
N LEU A 61 0.92 -5.05 -13.21
CA LEU A 61 0.70 -4.76 -14.63
C LEU A 61 1.40 -3.47 -15.10
N ALA A 62 2.01 -2.69 -14.20
CA ALA A 62 2.83 -1.52 -14.54
C ALA A 62 3.95 -1.85 -15.55
N MET A 63 4.41 -3.10 -15.59
CA MET A 63 5.34 -3.59 -16.62
C MET A 63 4.82 -3.40 -18.05
N ARG A 64 3.50 -3.36 -18.25
CA ARG A 64 2.86 -3.14 -19.55
C ARG A 64 2.88 -1.68 -19.99
N GLY A 65 3.30 -0.74 -19.14
CA GLY A 65 3.45 0.68 -19.47
C GLY A 65 2.14 1.39 -19.85
N LYS A 66 0.97 0.85 -19.47
CA LYS A 66 -0.32 1.48 -19.77
C LYS A 66 -0.51 2.70 -18.86
N THR A 67 -0.92 3.82 -19.45
CA THR A 67 -1.08 5.10 -18.74
C THR A 67 -2.07 5.01 -17.57
N TRP A 68 -3.19 4.30 -17.73
CA TRP A 68 -4.16 4.16 -16.64
C TRP A 68 -3.58 3.45 -15.40
N ILE A 69 -2.65 2.51 -15.60
CA ILE A 69 -2.00 1.79 -14.49
C ILE A 69 -1.12 2.73 -13.68
N PHE A 70 -0.46 3.70 -14.33
CA PHE A 70 0.33 4.71 -13.63
C PHE A 70 -0.54 5.48 -12.64
N TYR A 71 -1.66 6.02 -13.12
CA TYR A 71 -2.56 6.80 -12.27
C TYR A 71 -3.24 5.94 -11.21
N PHE A 72 -3.60 4.71 -11.55
CA PHE A 72 -4.17 3.76 -10.61
C PHE A 72 -3.21 3.49 -9.44
N VAL A 73 -1.95 3.12 -9.72
CA VAL A 73 -0.96 2.87 -8.67
C VAL A 73 -0.63 4.13 -7.90
N LEU A 74 -0.51 5.29 -8.58
CA LEU A 74 -0.27 6.56 -7.91
C LEU A 74 -1.36 6.89 -6.88
N VAL A 75 -2.64 6.75 -7.25
CA VAL A 75 -3.75 7.01 -6.32
C VAL A 75 -3.72 6.00 -5.17
N LEU A 76 -3.52 4.72 -5.48
CA LEU A 76 -3.44 3.66 -4.46
C LEU A 76 -2.34 3.93 -3.43
N ASP A 77 -1.15 4.25 -3.91
CA ASP A 77 0.05 4.51 -3.11
C ASP A 77 -0.08 5.81 -2.29
N LEU A 78 -0.79 6.83 -2.82
CA LEU A 78 -1.15 8.01 -2.05
C LEU A 78 -2.08 7.67 -0.88
N VAL A 79 -3.09 6.82 -1.12
CA VAL A 79 -4.01 6.38 -0.06
C VAL A 79 -3.25 5.52 0.98
N GLN A 80 -2.31 4.67 0.55
CA GLN A 80 -1.40 3.97 1.47
C GLN A 80 -0.55 4.95 2.29
N GLY A 81 -0.02 6.00 1.66
CA GLY A 81 0.71 7.05 2.37
C GLY A 81 -0.15 7.81 3.39
N ILE A 82 -1.45 7.99 3.13
CA ILE A 82 -2.39 8.53 4.13
C ILE A 82 -2.58 7.51 5.25
N GLY A 83 -2.79 6.23 4.92
CA GLY A 83 -2.86 5.13 5.88
C GLY A 83 -1.62 5.04 6.76
N PHE A 84 -0.44 5.39 6.25
CA PHE A 84 0.79 5.45 7.04
C PHE A 84 0.65 6.38 8.24
N LEU A 85 0.02 7.54 8.03
CA LEU A 85 -0.14 8.60 9.01
C LEU A 85 -1.35 8.39 9.93
N THR A 86 -2.39 7.68 9.47
CA THR A 86 -3.65 7.57 10.20
C THR A 86 -3.90 6.22 10.85
N PHE A 87 -3.24 5.15 10.39
CA PHE A 87 -3.45 3.81 10.91
C PHE A 87 -2.71 3.59 12.24
N ASP A 88 -3.46 3.33 13.31
CA ASP A 88 -2.92 3.01 14.62
C ASP A 88 -2.48 1.54 14.70
N ARG A 89 -1.19 1.34 14.43
CA ARG A 89 -0.53 0.02 14.43
C ARG A 89 -0.49 -0.62 15.81
N THR A 90 -0.40 0.19 16.86
CA THR A 90 -0.32 -0.29 18.25
C THR A 90 -1.65 -0.87 18.68
N SER A 91 -2.75 -0.13 18.44
CA SER A 91 -4.11 -0.61 18.75
C SER A 91 -4.50 -1.82 17.90
N ALA A 92 -3.99 -1.92 16.66
CA ALA A 92 -4.14 -3.09 15.82
C ALA A 92 -3.28 -4.30 16.25
N GLY A 93 -2.44 -4.16 17.27
CA GLY A 93 -1.60 -5.23 17.81
C GLY A 93 -0.42 -5.62 16.91
N LEU A 94 -0.03 -4.77 15.97
CA LEU A 94 1.10 -5.04 15.07
C LEU A 94 2.43 -4.93 15.80
N HIS A 95 3.25 -5.96 15.64
CA HIS A 95 4.61 -6.06 16.15
C HIS A 95 5.49 -6.81 15.15
N ASP A 96 6.81 -6.80 15.39
CA ASP A 96 7.81 -7.52 14.60
C ASP A 96 7.62 -7.39 13.08
N LEU A 97 7.45 -8.52 12.38
CA LEU A 97 7.26 -8.56 10.94
C LEU A 97 5.96 -7.87 10.49
N GLY A 98 4.89 -7.93 11.29
CA GLY A 98 3.64 -7.23 10.98
C GLY A 98 3.81 -5.71 10.99
N LEU A 99 4.57 -5.19 11.95
CA LEU A 99 4.90 -3.76 12.04
C LEU A 99 5.81 -3.34 10.86
N ILE A 100 6.87 -4.10 10.59
CA ILE A 100 7.78 -3.84 9.47
C ILE A 100 7.02 -3.88 8.15
N ALA A 101 6.16 -4.87 7.96
CA ALA A 101 5.34 -5.00 6.75
C ALA A 101 4.40 -3.80 6.59
N SER A 102 3.70 -3.34 7.63
CA SER A 102 2.82 -2.18 7.55
C SER A 102 3.56 -0.87 7.28
N ILE A 103 4.72 -0.64 7.91
CA ILE A 103 5.56 0.52 7.61
C ILE A 103 6.03 0.46 6.15
N THR A 104 6.42 -0.72 5.68
CA THR A 104 6.90 -0.93 4.31
C THR A 104 5.78 -0.73 3.29
N THR A 105 4.56 -1.22 3.56
CA THR A 105 3.43 -1.00 2.64
C THR A 105 3.01 0.45 2.63
N ASP A 106 2.63 0.97 3.79
CA ASP A 106 1.94 2.25 3.86
C ASP A 106 2.94 3.39 3.61
N GLY A 107 4.08 3.33 4.28
CA GLY A 107 5.16 4.30 4.12
C GLY A 107 5.89 4.15 2.78
N GLY A 108 6.20 2.92 2.36
CA GLY A 108 6.85 2.66 1.07
C GLY A 108 5.97 3.02 -0.12
N GLY A 109 4.67 2.72 -0.05
CA GLY A 109 3.66 3.20 -1.01
C GLY A 109 3.65 4.73 -1.06
N GLY A 110 3.52 5.40 0.09
CA GLY A 110 3.57 6.87 0.14
C GLY A 110 4.84 7.47 -0.49
N VAL A 111 6.02 6.91 -0.21
CA VAL A 111 7.28 7.34 -0.83
C VAL A 111 7.27 7.10 -2.34
N LEU A 112 6.80 5.95 -2.80
CA LEU A 112 6.70 5.65 -4.23
C LEU A 112 5.76 6.62 -4.94
N ALA A 113 4.61 6.95 -4.33
CA ALA A 113 3.70 7.97 -4.84
C ALA A 113 4.38 9.33 -4.99
N LEU A 114 5.14 9.78 -3.98
CA LEU A 114 5.89 11.04 -4.05
C LEU A 114 6.92 11.04 -5.18
N VAL A 115 7.63 9.92 -5.37
CA VAL A 115 8.56 9.75 -6.50
C VAL A 115 7.80 9.85 -7.82
N MET A 116 6.69 9.11 -7.97
CA MET A 116 5.86 9.15 -9.18
C MET A 116 5.33 10.56 -9.48
N LEU A 117 4.88 11.30 -8.46
CA LEU A 117 4.48 12.70 -8.59
C LEU A 117 5.63 13.58 -9.03
N GLY A 118 6.82 13.43 -8.45
CA GLY A 118 8.02 14.16 -8.86
C GLY A 118 8.30 13.97 -10.35
N PHE A 119 8.30 12.72 -10.82
CA PHE A 119 8.46 12.41 -12.24
C PHE A 119 7.32 12.99 -13.10
N LEU A 120 6.07 12.90 -12.65
CA LEU A 120 4.93 13.45 -13.37
C LEU A 120 5.04 14.98 -13.52
N VAL A 121 5.48 15.69 -12.47
CA VAL A 121 5.67 17.15 -12.48
C VAL A 121 6.83 17.53 -13.40
N SER A 122 7.95 16.81 -13.35
CA SER A 122 9.14 17.10 -14.15
C SER A 122 8.96 16.80 -15.64
N TYR A 123 8.38 15.65 -15.97
CA TYR A 123 8.27 15.19 -17.36
C TYR A 123 6.89 15.46 -17.98
N ARG A 124 5.90 15.87 -17.18
CA ARG A 124 4.52 16.18 -17.60
C ARG A 124 3.83 15.03 -18.34
N THR A 125 4.26 13.79 -18.08
CA THR A 125 3.71 12.59 -18.72
C THR A 125 3.78 11.39 -17.79
N ALA A 126 2.78 10.51 -17.88
CA ALA A 126 2.79 9.22 -17.22
C ALA A 126 3.85 8.32 -17.87
N TRP A 127 4.64 7.64 -17.04
CA TRP A 127 5.82 6.89 -17.46
C TRP A 127 6.83 7.79 -18.18
N ALA A 128 7.85 8.29 -17.47
CA ALA A 128 8.89 9.11 -18.08
C ALA A 128 9.53 8.39 -19.28
N ARG A 129 9.08 8.74 -20.50
CA ARG A 129 9.65 8.22 -21.74
C ARG A 129 10.81 9.13 -22.12
N ARG A 130 12.01 8.58 -22.30
CA ARG A 130 13.07 9.32 -22.99
C ARG A 130 12.55 9.66 -24.39
N ARG A 131 12.53 10.94 -24.76
CA ARG A 131 12.42 11.31 -26.18
C ARG A 131 13.68 10.78 -26.86
N VAL A 132 13.54 9.79 -27.72
CA VAL A 132 14.62 9.45 -28.66
C VAL A 132 14.57 10.55 -29.71
N VAL A 133 15.49 11.51 -29.62
CA VAL A 133 15.71 12.45 -30.71
C VAL A 133 16.41 11.66 -31.81
N THR A 134 15.65 11.20 -32.78
CA THR A 134 16.22 10.63 -34.01
C THR A 134 16.86 11.80 -34.75
N GLN A 135 18.19 11.93 -34.67
CA GLN A 135 18.93 12.78 -35.59
C GLN A 135 18.88 12.08 -36.95
N LEU A 136 18.06 12.62 -37.85
CA LEU A 136 18.06 12.33 -39.29
C LEU A 136 18.96 13.36 -39.97
#